data_AF-A0A7S2XPT3-F1
#
_entry.id   AF-A0A7S2XPT3-F1
#
_cell.length_a   1.000
_cell.length_b   1.000
_cell.length_c   1.000
_cell.angle_alpha   90.00
_cell.angle_beta   90.00
_cell.angle_gamma   90.00
#
_symmetry.space_group_name_H-M   'P 1'
#
loop_
_entity.id
_entity.type
_entity.pdbx_description
1 polymer ?
#
loop_
_entity_poly.entity_id
_entity_poly.type
_entity_poly.pdbx_seq_one_letter_code
_entity_poly.pdbx_strand_id
1 'polypeptide(L)'
;RKFYKAALAGIQGGCVLGMDFLVAMGTTAAYGYSVIVFLTALLSSSNNKDTDLRPTFETGAMLLTFVTFGKCLEAYAKGKTASALQTLMELQPTLATRAIMSHEQEKDPLINLHSLTSEEVDLSEVTVGDYLLVLPGARIPTDGILVARDGAGKSSYVDEAALSGEPFPVGKSVGDVLYGSTVNQLSVLLVKVTATGGGTVLARIVRLIEEAQANKAPIQAQADAIASVFAPCVLALASLTFGVWFLWGTADDPIEERFFISLMTAIAVVCVACPCALGLATPCAVMVGTGVGASNGLLIK
;
A
#
# COMPACT_ATOMS: atom_id res chain seq x y z
N ARG A 1 -14.29 15.60 -4.15
CA ARG A 1 -14.21 15.65 -2.66
C ARG A 1 -12.85 15.20 -2.10
N LYS A 2 -12.31 14.02 -2.48
CA LYS A 2 -10.97 13.57 -2.02
C LYS A 2 -9.84 14.53 -2.41
N PHE A 3 -9.79 14.99 -3.67
CA PHE A 3 -8.80 15.96 -4.16
C PHE A 3 -8.81 17.30 -3.40
N TYR A 4 -9.99 17.88 -3.16
CA TYR A 4 -10.12 19.14 -2.42
C TYR A 4 -9.67 19.03 -0.95
N LYS A 5 -9.91 17.88 -0.30
CA LYS A 5 -9.40 17.62 1.05
C LYS A 5 -7.88 17.50 1.06
N ALA A 6 -7.29 16.82 0.07
CA ALA A 6 -5.85 16.70 -0.06
C ALA A 6 -5.17 18.04 -0.37
N ALA A 7 -5.78 18.86 -1.24
CA ALA A 7 -5.31 20.20 -1.54
C ALA A 7 -5.37 21.13 -0.31
N LEU A 8 -6.47 21.12 0.46
CA LEU A 8 -6.60 21.88 1.70
C LEU A 8 -5.59 21.44 2.77
N ALA A 9 -5.39 20.13 2.93
CA ALA A 9 -4.39 19.59 3.85
C ALA A 9 -2.97 19.99 3.45
N GLY A 10 -2.65 20.02 2.14
CA GLY A 10 -1.35 20.47 1.63
C GLY A 10 -1.07 21.96 1.86
N ILE A 11 -2.11 22.80 1.80
CA ILE A 11 -2.02 24.23 2.12
C ILE A 11 -1.79 24.45 3.63
N GLN A 12 -2.51 23.71 4.48
CA GLN A 12 -2.43 23.83 5.94
C GLN A 12 -1.14 23.21 6.52
N GLY A 13 -0.56 22.22 5.86
CA GLY A 13 0.64 21.50 6.31
C GLY A 13 1.98 22.15 5.98
N GLY A 14 2.00 23.22 5.18
CA GLY A 14 3.22 23.91 4.76
C GLY A 14 4.04 23.11 3.74
N CYS A 15 4.15 23.64 2.52
CA CYS A 15 5.17 23.28 1.53
C CYS A 15 5.11 21.91 0.83
N VAL A 16 3.92 21.40 0.44
CA VAL A 16 3.86 20.53 -0.76
C VAL A 16 2.63 20.90 -1.59
N LEU A 17 2.85 21.76 -2.60
CA LEU A 17 1.89 21.97 -3.70
C LEU A 17 1.91 20.71 -4.59
N GLY A 18 1.29 19.63 -4.10
CA GLY A 18 1.23 18.36 -4.81
C GLY A 18 0.36 18.43 -6.07
N MET A 19 0.45 17.39 -6.91
CA MET A 19 -0.36 17.23 -8.13
C MET A 19 -1.86 17.46 -7.90
N ASP A 20 -2.38 17.07 -6.72
CA ASP A 20 -3.79 17.23 -6.37
C ASP A 20 -4.22 18.71 -6.22
N PHE A 21 -3.30 19.62 -5.91
CA PHE A 21 -3.57 21.07 -5.81
C PHE A 21 -3.80 21.72 -7.18
N LEU A 22 -2.96 21.41 -8.17
CA LEU A 22 -3.14 21.90 -9.55
C LEU A 22 -4.48 21.43 -10.14
N VAL A 23 -4.81 20.15 -9.93
CA VAL A 23 -6.09 19.56 -10.36
C VAL A 23 -7.27 20.23 -9.65
N ALA A 24 -7.18 20.44 -8.33
CA ALA A 24 -8.23 21.11 -7.57
C ALA A 24 -8.44 22.55 -8.06
N MET A 25 -7.37 23.33 -8.24
CA MET A 25 -7.46 24.71 -8.71
C MET A 25 -8.02 24.78 -10.14
N GLY A 26 -7.50 23.98 -11.08
CA GLY A 26 -7.95 23.97 -12.47
C GLY A 26 -9.42 23.54 -12.62
N THR A 27 -9.85 22.51 -11.89
CA THR A 27 -11.26 22.07 -11.91
C THR A 27 -12.19 23.06 -11.22
N THR A 28 -11.76 23.72 -10.14
CA THR A 28 -12.54 24.78 -9.49
C THR A 28 -12.72 25.97 -10.42
N ALA A 29 -11.64 26.40 -11.10
CA ALA A 29 -11.67 27.52 -12.02
C ALA A 29 -12.55 27.23 -13.24
N ALA A 30 -12.41 26.06 -13.87
CA ALA A 30 -13.24 25.65 -15.01
C ALA A 30 -14.72 25.49 -14.66
N TYR A 31 -15.03 24.92 -13.48
CA TYR A 31 -16.40 24.79 -13.00
C TYR A 31 -17.02 26.15 -12.65
N GLY A 32 -16.27 26.99 -11.91
CA GLY A 32 -16.71 28.34 -11.55
C GLY A 32 -16.99 29.19 -12.80
N TYR A 33 -16.09 29.13 -13.80
CA TYR A 33 -16.31 29.78 -15.09
C TYR A 33 -17.60 29.32 -15.77
N SER A 34 -17.80 28.00 -15.87
CA SER A 34 -18.97 27.44 -16.56
C SER A 34 -20.28 27.79 -15.84
N VAL A 35 -20.28 27.85 -14.51
CA VAL A 35 -21.44 28.29 -13.71
C VAL A 35 -21.72 29.78 -13.91
N ILE A 36 -20.70 30.63 -13.93
CA ILE A 36 -20.87 32.08 -14.14
C ILE A 36 -21.44 32.35 -15.53
N VAL A 37 -20.90 31.74 -16.59
CA VAL A 37 -21.41 31.88 -17.96
C VAL A 37 -22.84 31.36 -18.09
N PHE A 38 -23.16 30.24 -17.43
CA PHE A 38 -24.53 29.71 -17.42
C PHE A 38 -25.49 30.65 -16.67
N LEU A 39 -25.07 31.23 -15.54
CA LEU A 39 -25.88 32.14 -14.74
C LEU A 39 -26.10 33.48 -15.46
N THR A 40 -25.08 34.03 -16.13
CA THR A 40 -25.22 35.27 -16.93
C THR A 40 -26.09 35.04 -18.15
N ALA A 41 -26.00 33.89 -18.82
CA ALA A 41 -26.91 33.50 -19.89
C ALA A 41 -28.37 33.34 -19.42
N LEU A 42 -28.58 32.88 -18.18
CA LEU A 42 -29.91 32.69 -17.61
C LEU A 42 -30.54 34.00 -17.09
N LEU A 43 -29.72 34.93 -16.59
CA LEU A 43 -30.15 36.24 -16.10
C LEU A 43 -30.34 37.26 -17.24
N SER A 44 -29.52 37.20 -18.31
CA SER A 44 -29.70 38.00 -19.52
C SER A 44 -30.70 37.35 -20.49
N SER A 45 -31.97 37.31 -20.09
CA SER A 45 -33.09 36.86 -20.93
C SER A 45 -33.62 37.95 -21.90
N SER A 46 -32.88 39.04 -22.12
CA SER A 46 -33.30 40.08 -23.06
C SER A 46 -32.12 40.79 -23.73
N ASN A 47 -32.05 40.66 -25.06
CA ASN A 47 -31.23 41.43 -26.00
C ASN A 47 -29.71 41.43 -25.81
N ASN A 48 -29.02 40.43 -26.37
CA ASN A 48 -28.06 40.67 -27.46
C ASN A 48 -27.61 39.34 -28.07
N LYS A 49 -27.56 39.29 -29.41
CA LYS A 49 -27.29 38.09 -30.22
C LYS A 49 -25.81 37.86 -30.54
N ASP A 50 -24.89 38.64 -29.98
CA ASP A 50 -23.49 38.65 -30.42
C ASP A 50 -22.49 38.38 -29.28
N THR A 51 -22.75 37.39 -28.43
CA THR A 51 -21.69 36.84 -27.57
C THR A 51 -21.54 35.36 -27.85
N ASP A 52 -20.54 35.02 -28.65
CA ASP A 52 -20.15 33.66 -29.04
C ASP A 52 -19.50 32.89 -27.87
N LEU A 53 -19.94 33.16 -26.64
CA LEU A 53 -19.43 32.55 -25.42
C LEU A 53 -20.06 31.17 -25.23
N ARG A 54 -19.33 30.16 -25.72
CA ARG A 54 -19.69 28.76 -25.52
C ARG A 54 -19.39 28.31 -24.08
N PRO A 55 -20.36 27.70 -23.37
CA PRO A 55 -20.09 27.08 -22.07
C PRO A 55 -19.08 25.93 -22.21
N THR A 56 -17.91 26.03 -21.56
CA THR A 56 -16.85 25.00 -21.61
C THR A 56 -17.06 23.88 -20.59
N PHE A 57 -18.30 23.42 -20.40
CA PHE A 57 -18.59 22.28 -19.52
C PHE A 57 -17.90 21.00 -19.99
N GLU A 58 -17.78 20.83 -21.31
CA GLU A 58 -17.15 19.67 -21.94
C GLU A 58 -15.66 19.57 -21.57
N THR A 59 -14.92 20.67 -21.66
CA THR A 59 -13.48 20.70 -21.37
C THR A 59 -13.20 20.36 -19.90
N GLY A 60 -13.99 20.93 -18.98
CA GLY A 60 -13.90 20.61 -17.54
C GLY A 60 -14.24 19.15 -17.23
N ALA A 61 -15.27 18.60 -17.87
CA ALA A 61 -15.68 17.21 -17.69
C ALA A 61 -14.64 16.21 -18.25
N MET A 62 -14.07 16.49 -19.42
CA MET A 62 -13.04 15.64 -20.04
C MET A 62 -11.76 15.59 -19.19
N LEU A 63 -11.32 16.75 -18.69
CA LEU A 63 -10.17 16.85 -17.78
C LEU A 63 -10.39 16.07 -16.48
N LEU A 64 -11.54 16.23 -15.84
CA LEU A 64 -11.86 15.50 -14.61
C LEU A 64 -11.89 13.98 -14.85
N THR A 65 -12.42 13.55 -15.99
CA THR A 65 -12.50 12.14 -16.39
C THR A 65 -11.10 11.54 -16.57
N PHE A 66 -10.21 12.19 -17.32
CA PHE A 66 -8.86 11.68 -17.54
C PHE A 66 -8.03 11.61 -16.26
N VAL A 67 -8.11 12.64 -15.40
CA VAL A 67 -7.39 12.63 -14.12
C VAL A 67 -7.88 11.50 -13.22
N THR A 68 -9.20 11.30 -13.13
CA THR A 68 -9.79 10.23 -12.33
C THR A 68 -9.45 8.85 -12.89
N PHE A 69 -9.44 8.71 -14.22
CA PHE A 69 -9.06 7.48 -14.90
C PHE A 69 -7.60 7.11 -14.65
N GLY A 70 -6.67 8.08 -14.73
CA GLY A 70 -5.25 7.86 -14.39
C GLY A 70 -5.07 7.40 -12.94
N LYS A 71 -5.81 7.99 -12.00
CA LYS A 71 -5.80 7.55 -10.59
C LYS A 71 -6.42 6.17 -10.36
N CYS A 72 -7.40 5.80 -11.16
CA CYS A 72 -7.97 4.45 -11.15
C CYS A 72 -6.94 3.41 -11.59
N LEU A 73 -6.21 3.69 -12.68
CA LEU A 73 -5.09 2.85 -13.13
C LEU A 73 -3.99 2.74 -12.07
N GLU A 74 -3.67 3.83 -11.36
CA GLU A 74 -2.72 3.82 -10.24
C GLU A 74 -3.14 2.82 -9.15
N ALA A 75 -4.40 2.92 -8.72
CA ALA A 75 -4.94 2.09 -7.64
C ALA A 75 -5.03 0.62 -8.07
N TYR A 76 -5.40 0.36 -9.32
CA TYR A 76 -5.46 -1.00 -9.88
C TYR A 76 -4.09 -1.67 -9.90
N ALA A 77 -3.04 -0.93 -10.32
CA ALA A 77 -1.68 -1.44 -10.29
C ALA A 77 -1.24 -1.78 -8.86
N LYS A 78 -1.40 -0.84 -7.91
CA LYS A 78 -1.02 -1.02 -6.49
C LYS A 78 -1.75 -2.19 -5.82
N GLY A 79 -3.00 -2.45 -6.20
CA GLY A 79 -3.78 -3.55 -5.63
C GLY A 79 -3.23 -4.94 -5.99
N LYS A 80 -2.68 -5.14 -7.20
CA LYS A 80 -2.16 -6.45 -7.62
C LYS A 80 -0.92 -6.90 -6.86
N THR A 81 -0.08 -5.97 -6.38
CA THR A 81 1.13 -6.32 -5.63
C THR A 81 0.86 -6.66 -4.17
N ALA A 82 -0.18 -6.08 -3.56
CA ALA A 82 -0.59 -6.42 -2.20
C ALA A 82 -1.06 -7.89 -2.06
N SER A 83 -1.61 -8.46 -3.13
CA SER A 83 -2.06 -9.86 -3.18
C SER A 83 -0.94 -10.87 -2.90
N ALA A 84 0.30 -10.60 -3.30
CA ALA A 84 1.43 -11.50 -3.09
C ALA A 84 1.86 -11.58 -1.61
N LEU A 85 1.64 -10.51 -0.84
CA LEU A 85 1.89 -10.52 0.60
C LEU A 85 0.79 -11.29 1.35
N GLN A 86 -0.44 -11.26 0.83
CA GLN A 86 -1.58 -11.93 1.45
C GLN A 86 -1.44 -13.46 1.43
N THR A 87 -0.84 -14.02 0.38
CA THR A 87 -0.54 -15.46 0.26
C THR A 87 0.44 -15.96 1.33
N LEU A 88 1.28 -15.09 1.90
CA LEU A 88 2.18 -15.46 3.01
C LEU A 88 1.43 -15.56 4.35
N MET A 89 0.34 -14.81 4.53
CA MET A 89 -0.48 -14.85 5.75
C MET A 89 -1.40 -16.08 5.78
N GLU A 90 -1.81 -16.59 4.61
CA GLU A 90 -2.64 -17.81 4.48
C GLU A 90 -1.91 -19.11 4.89
N LEU A 91 -0.59 -19.06 5.05
CA LEU A 91 0.22 -20.22 5.43
C LEU A 91 0.24 -20.49 6.94
N GLN A 92 -0.35 -19.62 7.77
CA GLN A 92 -0.36 -19.79 9.22
C GLN A 92 -1.48 -20.75 9.65
N PRO A 93 -1.17 -21.84 10.39
CA PRO A 93 -2.17 -22.77 10.89
C PRO A 93 -3.07 -22.09 11.94
N THR A 94 -4.38 -22.30 11.86
CA THR A 94 -5.38 -21.71 12.78
C THR A 94 -5.61 -22.54 14.04
N LEU A 95 -5.26 -23.82 14.01
CA LEU A 95 -5.47 -24.77 15.10
C LEU A 95 -4.14 -25.31 15.62
N ALA A 96 -4.08 -25.56 16.92
CA ALA A 96 -2.96 -26.19 17.60
C ALA A 96 -3.46 -27.36 18.47
N THR A 97 -2.70 -28.44 18.50
CA THR A 97 -2.99 -29.59 19.36
C THR A 97 -2.24 -29.41 20.68
N ARG A 98 -2.93 -29.03 21.75
CA ARG A 98 -2.36 -28.86 23.09
C ARG A 98 -2.33 -30.21 23.82
N ALA A 99 -1.18 -30.56 24.37
CA ALA A 99 -1.00 -31.72 25.22
C ALA A 99 -1.24 -31.34 26.68
N ILE A 100 -2.13 -32.07 27.35
CA ILE A 100 -2.40 -31.89 28.78
C ILE A 100 -1.34 -32.71 29.55
N MET A 101 -0.32 -32.02 30.07
CA MET A 101 0.75 -32.63 30.87
C MET A 101 0.39 -32.55 32.37
N SER A 102 0.52 -33.65 33.11
CA SER A 102 0.50 -33.59 34.58
C SER A 102 1.88 -33.16 35.12
N HIS A 103 1.92 -32.54 36.30
CA HIS A 103 3.16 -32.08 36.94
C HIS A 103 4.17 -33.20 37.22
N GLU A 104 3.70 -34.46 37.28
CA GLU A 104 4.53 -35.65 37.48
C GLU A 104 5.20 -36.11 36.17
N GLN A 105 4.51 -35.99 35.03
CA GLN A 105 5.03 -36.37 33.70
C GLN A 105 6.04 -35.38 33.14
N GLU A 106 6.05 -34.13 33.61
CA GLU A 106 7.03 -33.12 33.21
C GLU A 106 8.48 -33.45 33.67
N LYS A 107 8.62 -34.24 34.75
CA LYS A 107 9.94 -34.61 35.32
C LYS A 107 10.49 -35.93 34.80
N ASP A 108 9.70 -36.72 34.07
CA ASP A 108 10.13 -38.02 33.59
C ASP A 108 10.90 -37.88 32.26
N PRO A 109 12.17 -38.32 32.16
CA PRO A 109 12.94 -38.26 30.92
C PRO A 109 12.39 -39.17 29.79
N LEU A 110 11.44 -40.06 30.10
CA LEU A 110 10.80 -40.97 29.14
C LEU A 110 9.30 -40.64 29.00
N ILE A 111 9.00 -39.49 28.40
CA ILE A 111 7.63 -39.10 28.08
C ILE A 111 7.10 -40.01 26.96
N ASN A 112 6.06 -40.81 27.25
CA ASN A 112 5.36 -41.61 26.24
C ASN A 112 4.38 -40.72 25.46
N LEU A 113 4.80 -40.23 24.29
CA LEU A 113 4.00 -39.30 23.46
C LEU A 113 2.63 -39.88 23.05
N HIS A 114 2.53 -41.20 22.84
CA HIS A 114 1.28 -41.87 22.45
C HIS A 114 0.23 -41.98 23.57
N SER A 115 0.63 -41.77 24.83
CA SER A 115 -0.27 -41.85 25.99
C SER A 115 -0.79 -40.49 26.45
N LEU A 116 -0.35 -39.41 25.82
CA LEU A 116 -0.74 -38.05 26.19
C LEU A 116 -2.15 -37.75 25.74
N THR A 117 -2.94 -37.17 26.66
CA THR A 117 -4.24 -36.64 26.29
C THR A 117 -4.03 -35.30 25.60
N SER A 118 -4.51 -35.20 24.36
CA SER A 118 -4.42 -33.98 23.56
C SER A 118 -5.80 -33.41 23.26
N GLU A 119 -5.90 -32.09 23.25
CA GLU A 119 -7.08 -31.33 22.83
C GLU A 119 -6.73 -30.39 21.68
N GLU A 120 -7.64 -30.21 20.74
CA GLU A 120 -7.49 -29.19 19.70
C GLU A 120 -7.98 -27.85 20.24
N VAL A 121 -7.11 -26.85 20.21
CA VAL A 121 -7.38 -25.47 20.64
C VAL A 121 -7.06 -24.51 19.51
N ASP A 122 -7.75 -23.36 19.50
CA ASP A 122 -7.42 -22.28 18.58
C ASP A 122 -6.03 -21.72 18.92
N LEU A 123 -5.25 -21.32 17.91
CA LEU A 123 -3.93 -20.73 18.11
C LEU A 123 -3.97 -19.51 19.06
N SER A 124 -5.09 -18.79 19.09
CA SER A 124 -5.31 -17.65 19.98
C SER A 124 -5.41 -18.00 21.47
N GLU A 125 -5.74 -19.26 21.81
CA GLU A 125 -5.85 -19.75 23.18
C GLU A 125 -4.54 -20.32 23.73
N VAL A 126 -3.52 -20.47 22.87
CA VAL A 126 -2.20 -20.98 23.24
C VAL A 126 -1.41 -19.93 24.00
N THR A 127 -0.88 -20.31 25.16
CA THR A 127 -0.09 -19.44 26.05
C THR A 127 1.35 -19.91 26.18
N VAL A 128 2.24 -19.00 26.60
CA VAL A 128 3.65 -19.33 26.86
C VAL A 128 3.74 -20.32 28.03
N GLY A 129 4.46 -21.41 27.83
CA GLY A 129 4.57 -22.51 28.79
C GLY A 129 3.70 -23.72 28.48
N ASP A 130 2.72 -23.59 27.57
CA ASP A 130 1.93 -24.73 27.10
C ASP A 130 2.79 -25.75 26.34
N TYR A 131 2.34 -27.00 26.34
CA TYR A 131 2.95 -28.08 25.58
C TYR A 131 2.08 -28.40 24.37
N LEU A 132 2.67 -28.38 23.18
CA LEU A 132 1.98 -28.64 21.92
C LEU A 132 2.50 -29.95 21.31
N LEU A 133 1.57 -30.79 20.88
CA LEU A 133 1.87 -32.02 20.17
C LEU A 133 1.84 -31.73 18.67
N VAL A 134 2.96 -31.90 17.99
CA VAL A 134 3.06 -31.70 16.54
C VAL A 134 3.22 -33.07 15.88
N LEU A 135 2.24 -33.43 15.05
CA LEU A 135 2.23 -34.68 14.31
C LEU A 135 3.19 -34.63 13.10
N PRO A 136 3.64 -35.79 12.57
CA PRO A 136 4.40 -35.86 11.33
C PRO A 136 3.66 -35.17 10.19
N GLY A 137 4.36 -34.34 9.40
CA GLY A 137 3.79 -33.55 8.31
C GLY A 137 2.99 -32.31 8.73
N ALA A 138 2.75 -32.11 10.03
CA ALA A 138 2.04 -30.93 10.50
C ALA A 138 2.97 -29.71 10.59
N ARG A 139 2.39 -28.51 10.44
CA ARG A 139 3.09 -27.25 10.70
C ARG A 139 3.23 -27.03 12.20
N ILE A 140 4.37 -26.48 12.61
CA ILE A 140 4.58 -26.04 13.97
C ILE A 140 3.77 -24.75 14.19
N PRO A 141 2.81 -24.71 15.12
CA PRO A 141 1.87 -23.60 15.26
C PRO A 141 2.52 -22.30 15.79
N THR A 142 3.51 -22.40 16.68
CA THR A 142 4.17 -21.25 17.31
C THR A 142 5.62 -21.56 17.70
N ASP A 143 6.39 -20.54 18.06
CA ASP A 143 7.79 -20.70 18.46
C ASP A 143 7.92 -21.41 19.82
N GLY A 144 8.84 -22.37 19.90
CA GLY A 144 9.01 -23.20 21.08
C GLY A 144 10.33 -23.93 21.17
N ILE A 145 10.48 -24.73 22.22
CA ILE A 145 11.64 -25.60 22.44
C ILE A 145 11.17 -27.06 22.34
N LEU A 146 11.98 -27.88 21.66
CA LEU A 146 11.72 -29.32 21.57
C LEU A 146 11.96 -29.99 22.93
N VAL A 147 10.91 -30.56 23.53
CA VAL A 147 10.99 -31.23 24.85
C VAL A 147 11.09 -32.74 24.71
N ALA A 148 10.29 -33.33 23.83
CA ALA A 148 10.33 -34.76 23.56
C ALA A 148 10.03 -35.03 22.09
N ARG A 149 10.47 -36.18 21.61
CA ARG A 149 10.20 -36.63 20.24
C ARG A 149 10.00 -38.13 20.19
N ASP A 150 9.20 -38.57 19.24
CA ASP A 150 9.04 -39.98 18.92
C ASP A 150 10.16 -40.44 17.94
N GLY A 151 10.60 -41.68 18.09
CA GLY A 151 11.57 -42.33 17.22
C GLY A 151 12.97 -42.58 17.81
N ALA A 152 13.59 -43.67 17.37
CA ALA A 152 14.90 -44.17 17.83
C ALA A 152 16.13 -43.40 17.29
N GLY A 153 15.93 -42.35 16.48
CA GLY A 153 17.01 -41.51 15.96
C GLY A 153 17.66 -40.62 17.04
N LYS A 154 18.67 -39.81 16.69
CA LYS A 154 19.25 -38.77 17.57
C LYS A 154 18.62 -37.39 17.37
N SER A 155 18.12 -37.13 16.16
CA SER A 155 17.52 -35.87 15.72
C SER A 155 16.20 -36.13 15.00
N SER A 156 15.26 -35.20 15.13
CA SER A 156 14.13 -35.04 14.22
C SER A 156 14.51 -34.09 13.09
N TYR A 157 13.80 -34.12 11.98
CA TYR A 157 14.00 -33.21 10.86
C TYR A 157 12.82 -32.27 10.73
N VAL A 158 13.12 -30.97 10.63
CA VAL A 158 12.13 -29.91 10.42
C VAL A 158 12.53 -29.13 9.18
N ASP A 159 11.56 -28.92 8.30
CA ASP A 159 11.73 -28.09 7.11
C ASP A 159 11.52 -26.61 7.47
N GLU A 160 12.62 -25.88 7.46
CA GLU A 160 12.69 -24.44 7.72
C GLU A 160 12.80 -23.61 6.43
N ALA A 161 12.62 -24.20 5.25
CA ALA A 161 12.84 -23.54 3.96
C ALA A 161 12.03 -22.23 3.79
N ALA A 162 10.82 -22.17 4.35
CA ALA A 162 9.99 -20.97 4.32
C ALA A 162 10.57 -19.78 5.11
N LEU A 163 11.44 -20.04 6.09
CA LEU A 163 12.03 -19.03 6.96
C LEU A 163 13.53 -18.79 6.66
N SER A 164 14.32 -19.87 6.53
CA SER A 164 15.76 -19.80 6.30
C SER A 164 16.14 -19.72 4.83
N GLY A 165 15.27 -20.18 3.92
CA GLY A 165 15.58 -20.35 2.50
C GLY A 165 16.49 -21.55 2.21
N GLU A 166 16.86 -22.35 3.20
CA GLU A 166 17.65 -23.56 3.00
C GLU A 166 16.76 -24.71 2.52
N PRO A 167 17.10 -25.40 1.42
CA PRO A 167 16.21 -26.40 0.82
C PRO A 167 16.21 -27.75 1.55
N PHE A 168 17.15 -27.98 2.49
CA PHE A 168 17.29 -29.25 3.20
C PHE A 168 16.73 -29.15 4.62
N PRO A 169 15.95 -30.15 5.09
CA PRO A 169 15.47 -30.19 6.47
C PRO A 169 16.61 -30.18 7.48
N VAL A 170 16.44 -29.39 8.55
CA VAL A 170 17.43 -29.22 9.61
C VAL A 170 17.17 -30.23 10.72
N GLY A 171 18.25 -30.87 11.20
CA GLY A 171 18.19 -31.78 12.34
C GLY A 171 17.99 -31.03 13.67
N LYS A 172 16.98 -31.41 14.44
CA LYS A 172 16.64 -30.85 15.76
C LYS A 172 16.68 -31.92 16.84
N SER A 173 17.32 -31.61 17.95
CA SER A 173 17.44 -32.44 19.15
C SER A 173 16.70 -31.80 20.32
N VAL A 174 16.47 -32.58 21.39
CA VAL A 174 15.79 -32.09 22.60
C VAL A 174 16.58 -30.91 23.18
N GLY A 175 15.89 -29.81 23.46
CA GLY A 175 16.48 -28.52 23.86
C GLY A 175 16.65 -27.51 22.73
N ASP A 176 16.54 -27.93 21.46
CA ASP A 176 16.67 -27.01 20.32
C ASP A 176 15.41 -26.17 20.12
N VAL A 177 15.60 -24.98 19.55
CA VAL A 177 14.53 -24.05 19.20
C VAL A 177 13.85 -24.47 17.90
N LEU A 178 12.53 -24.43 17.93
CA LEU A 178 11.62 -24.67 16.81
C LEU A 178 10.87 -23.38 16.49
N TYR A 179 10.83 -23.03 15.21
CA TYR A 179 10.16 -21.82 14.73
C TYR A 179 8.76 -22.14 14.23
N GLY A 180 7.81 -21.25 14.48
CA GLY A 180 6.45 -21.33 13.97
C GLY A 180 6.40 -21.29 12.45
N SER A 181 5.35 -21.90 11.89
CA SER A 181 5.09 -22.06 10.45
C SER A 181 6.07 -22.96 9.68
N THR A 182 7.09 -23.52 10.35
CA THR A 182 7.96 -24.59 9.80
C THR A 182 7.22 -25.92 9.76
N VAL A 183 7.65 -26.85 8.90
CA VAL A 183 6.96 -28.13 8.69
C VAL A 183 7.72 -29.26 9.37
N ASN A 184 7.08 -29.95 10.29
CA ASN A 184 7.62 -31.16 10.88
C ASN A 184 7.58 -32.30 9.86
N GLN A 185 8.65 -33.10 9.77
CA GLN A 185 8.73 -34.19 8.80
C GLN A 185 8.13 -35.49 9.36
N LEU A 186 8.95 -36.34 9.97
CA LEU A 186 8.63 -37.77 10.16
C LEU A 186 8.27 -38.17 11.59
N SER A 187 8.60 -37.37 12.60
CA SER A 187 8.46 -37.74 14.03
C SER A 187 7.36 -36.97 14.71
N VAL A 188 6.70 -37.55 15.71
CA VAL A 188 5.84 -36.76 16.62
C VAL A 188 6.75 -35.92 17.52
N LEU A 189 6.46 -34.63 17.67
CA LEU A 189 7.21 -33.70 18.51
C LEU A 189 6.35 -33.17 19.65
N LEU A 190 6.94 -33.04 20.83
CA LEU A 190 6.37 -32.30 21.95
C LEU A 190 7.14 -30.99 22.10
N VAL A 191 6.45 -29.88 21.89
CA VAL A 191 7.05 -28.54 21.83
C VAL A 191 6.54 -27.71 23.00
N LYS A 192 7.45 -27.17 23.81
CA LYS A 192 7.10 -26.20 24.86
C LYS A 192 7.09 -24.80 24.27
N VAL A 193 5.96 -24.12 24.37
CA VAL A 193 5.76 -22.79 23.79
C VAL A 193 6.63 -21.76 24.50
N THR A 194 7.39 -20.99 23.73
CA THR A 194 8.25 -19.90 24.23
C THR A 194 7.75 -18.52 23.85
N ALA A 195 7.12 -18.38 22.68
CA ALA A 195 6.50 -17.14 22.23
C ALA A 195 5.23 -17.46 21.43
N THR A 196 4.24 -16.57 21.49
CA THR A 196 2.97 -16.67 20.75
C THR A 196 2.62 -15.36 20.06
N GLY A 197 1.78 -15.45 19.02
CA GLY A 197 1.26 -14.30 18.27
C GLY A 197 2.35 -13.32 17.82
N GLY A 198 2.25 -12.07 18.27
CA GLY A 198 3.18 -10.98 17.93
C GLY A 198 4.59 -11.10 18.51
N GLY A 199 4.84 -12.09 19.38
CA GLY A 199 6.17 -12.40 19.92
C GLY A 199 6.98 -13.38 19.07
N THR A 200 6.37 -13.99 18.06
CA THR A 200 7.03 -14.98 17.20
C THR A 200 8.06 -14.35 16.25
N VAL A 201 9.04 -15.12 15.81
CA VAL A 201 10.04 -14.72 14.82
C VAL A 201 9.35 -14.31 13.51
N LEU A 202 8.34 -15.06 13.07
CA LEU A 202 7.58 -14.71 11.87
C LEU A 202 6.85 -13.38 12.02
N ALA A 203 6.16 -13.14 13.14
CA ALA A 203 5.49 -11.86 13.39
C ALA A 203 6.48 -10.70 13.47
N ARG A 204 7.69 -10.93 13.99
CA ARG A 204 8.78 -9.95 13.99
C ARG A 204 9.27 -9.64 12.57
N ILE A 205 9.41 -10.64 11.71
CA ILE A 205 9.75 -10.44 10.30
C ILE A 205 8.65 -9.65 9.60
N VAL A 206 7.37 -9.99 9.81
CA VAL A 206 6.23 -9.25 9.26
C VAL A 206 6.28 -7.79 9.71
N ARG A 207 6.48 -7.51 11.00
CA ARG A 207 6.62 -6.13 11.50
C ARG A 207 7.80 -5.38 10.88
N LEU A 208 8.95 -6.04 10.73
CA LEU A 208 10.11 -5.44 10.08
C LEU A 208 9.83 -5.12 8.60
N ILE A 209 9.06 -5.97 7.92
CA ILE A 209 8.61 -5.72 6.54
C ILE A 209 7.61 -4.57 6.51
N GLU A 210 6.63 -4.54 7.41
CA GLU A 210 5.64 -3.46 7.53
C GLU A 210 6.32 -2.11 7.82
N GLU A 211 7.28 -2.07 8.75
CA GLU A 211 8.08 -0.87 9.06
C GLU A 211 8.94 -0.44 7.87
N ALA A 212 9.49 -1.39 7.11
CA ALA A 212 10.23 -1.09 5.89
C ALA A 212 9.33 -0.53 4.78
N GLN A 213 8.10 -1.06 4.64
CA GLN A 213 7.11 -0.61 3.64
C GLN A 213 6.42 0.71 4.03
N ALA A 214 6.33 1.02 5.33
CA ALA A 214 5.74 2.26 5.83
C ALA A 214 6.64 3.48 5.59
N ASN A 215 7.94 3.28 5.41
CA ASN A 215 8.86 4.34 5.03
C ASN A 215 8.65 4.68 3.55
N LYS A 216 8.25 5.92 3.26
CA LYS A 216 8.11 6.44 1.89
C LYS A 216 9.39 6.13 1.10
N ALA A 217 9.25 5.39 0.00
CA ALA A 217 10.37 5.05 -0.85
C ALA A 217 11.13 6.34 -1.27
N PRO A 218 12.46 6.38 -1.16
CA PRO A 218 13.27 7.58 -1.45
C PRO A 218 13.08 8.10 -2.88
N ILE A 219 12.73 7.22 -3.82
CA ILE A 219 12.39 7.58 -5.21
C ILE A 219 11.10 8.41 -5.31
N GLN A 220 10.13 8.18 -4.41
CA GLN A 220 8.88 8.94 -4.37
C GLN A 220 9.13 10.35 -3.83
N ALA A 221 10.05 10.52 -2.89
CA ALA A 221 10.46 11.83 -2.40
C ALA A 221 11.13 12.68 -3.49
N GLN A 222 11.89 12.05 -4.41
CA GLN A 222 12.49 12.77 -5.55
C GLN A 222 11.44 13.21 -6.57
N ALA A 223 10.47 12.36 -6.90
CA ALA A 223 9.35 12.73 -7.77
C ALA A 223 8.51 13.85 -7.14
N ASP A 224 8.24 13.77 -5.83
CA ASP A 224 7.53 14.81 -5.08
C ASP A 224 8.33 16.13 -5.03
N ALA A 225 9.66 16.07 -4.92
CA ALA A 225 10.51 17.26 -4.95
C ALA A 225 10.46 17.96 -6.32
N ILE A 226 10.52 17.21 -7.42
CA ILE A 226 10.38 17.76 -8.77
C ILE A 226 8.98 18.40 -8.93
N ALA A 227 7.93 17.70 -8.49
CA ALA A 227 6.56 18.22 -8.54
C ALA A 227 6.40 19.52 -7.71
N SER A 228 7.08 19.62 -6.56
CA SER A 228 7.02 20.79 -5.68
C SER A 228 7.63 22.06 -6.28
N VAL A 229 8.60 21.92 -7.20
CA VAL A 229 9.20 23.04 -7.95
C VAL A 229 8.42 23.32 -9.23
N PHE A 230 7.91 22.27 -9.87
CA PHE A 230 7.18 22.37 -11.12
C PHE A 230 5.81 23.07 -10.96
N ALA A 231 5.06 22.74 -9.91
CA ALA A 231 3.75 23.33 -9.61
C ALA A 231 3.77 24.88 -9.50
N PRO A 232 4.64 25.52 -8.70
CA PRO A 232 4.70 26.98 -8.62
C PRO A 232 5.20 27.63 -9.91
N CYS A 233 6.11 26.98 -10.66
CA CYS A 233 6.56 27.46 -11.98
C CYS A 233 5.39 27.55 -12.98
N VAL A 234 4.56 26.51 -13.05
CA VAL A 234 3.37 26.49 -13.92
C VAL A 234 2.37 27.56 -13.51
N LEU A 235 2.14 27.75 -12.20
CA LEU A 235 1.23 28.77 -11.71
C LEU A 235 1.73 30.19 -12.02
N ALA A 236 3.04 30.41 -11.91
CA ALA A 236 3.66 31.68 -12.29
C ALA A 236 3.52 31.94 -13.79
N LEU A 237 3.78 30.94 -14.65
CA LEU A 237 3.59 31.04 -16.10
C LEU A 237 2.12 31.30 -16.47
N ALA A 238 1.17 30.58 -15.85
CA ALA A 238 -0.26 30.80 -16.08
C ALA A 238 -0.68 32.21 -15.67
N SER A 239 -0.16 32.73 -14.54
CA SER A 239 -0.42 34.10 -14.09
C SER A 239 0.19 35.14 -15.02
N LEU A 240 1.38 34.88 -15.57
CA LEU A 240 2.00 35.73 -16.58
C LEU A 240 1.21 35.71 -17.88
N THR A 241 0.77 34.55 -18.36
CA THR A 241 -0.09 34.43 -19.54
C THR A 241 -1.38 35.21 -19.33
N PHE A 242 -2.04 35.05 -18.19
CA PHE A 242 -3.22 35.83 -17.83
C PHE A 242 -2.94 37.34 -17.91
N GLY A 243 -1.86 37.82 -17.27
CA GLY A 243 -1.51 39.24 -17.27
C GLY A 243 -1.17 39.80 -18.65
N VAL A 244 -0.45 39.04 -19.48
CA VAL A 244 -0.10 39.45 -20.84
C VAL A 244 -1.36 39.57 -21.70
N TRP A 245 -2.25 38.58 -21.68
CA TRP A 245 -3.49 38.62 -22.44
C TRP A 245 -4.48 39.67 -21.91
N PHE A 246 -4.45 39.96 -20.61
CA PHE A 246 -5.27 41.02 -20.03
C PHE A 246 -4.79 42.43 -20.41
N LEU A 247 -3.47 42.65 -20.49
CA LEU A 247 -2.89 43.97 -20.79
C LEU A 247 -2.71 44.24 -22.30
N TRP A 248 -2.39 43.22 -23.09
CA TRP A 248 -2.10 43.32 -24.53
C TRP A 248 -3.14 42.64 -25.44
N GLY A 249 -4.20 42.03 -24.88
CA GLY A 249 -5.34 41.56 -25.66
C GLY A 249 -5.93 42.70 -26.49
N THR A 250 -6.41 42.40 -27.69
CA THR A 250 -6.94 43.33 -28.71
C THR A 250 -7.61 44.58 -28.13
N ALA A 251 -7.14 45.76 -28.55
CA ALA A 251 -7.47 47.09 -28.02
C ALA A 251 -8.98 47.46 -28.08
N ASP A 252 -9.76 46.72 -28.86
CA ASP A 252 -11.12 47.10 -29.26
C ASP A 252 -12.25 46.26 -28.62
N ASP A 253 -11.93 45.22 -27.83
CA ASP A 253 -12.95 44.34 -27.24
C ASP A 253 -13.36 44.75 -25.82
N PRO A 254 -14.63 44.57 -25.42
CA PRO A 254 -15.11 44.88 -24.07
C PRO A 254 -14.31 44.16 -22.98
N ILE A 255 -14.19 44.80 -21.81
CA ILE A 255 -13.40 44.30 -20.65
C ILE A 255 -13.78 42.86 -20.28
N GLU A 256 -15.05 42.50 -20.48
CA GLU A 256 -15.58 41.16 -20.23
C GLU A 256 -14.91 40.13 -21.14
N GLU A 257 -14.88 40.33 -22.46
CA GLU A 257 -14.27 39.41 -23.43
C GLU A 257 -12.76 39.22 -23.23
N ARG A 258 -12.06 40.30 -22.88
CA ARG A 258 -10.64 40.26 -22.53
C ARG A 258 -10.37 39.41 -21.28
N PHE A 259 -11.20 39.55 -20.25
CA PHE A 259 -11.11 38.72 -19.05
C PHE A 259 -11.40 37.23 -19.37
N PHE A 260 -12.33 36.97 -20.28
CA PHE A 260 -12.67 35.60 -20.68
C PHE A 260 -11.56 34.90 -21.46
N ILE A 261 -10.97 35.55 -22.47
CA ILE A 261 -9.88 34.98 -23.27
C ILE A 261 -8.62 34.76 -22.41
N SER A 262 -8.30 35.71 -21.52
CA SER A 262 -7.16 35.59 -20.60
C SER A 262 -7.34 34.48 -19.56
N LEU A 263 -8.55 34.30 -19.01
CA LEU A 263 -8.83 33.21 -18.07
C LEU A 263 -8.78 31.84 -18.77
N MET A 264 -9.35 31.71 -19.97
CA MET A 264 -9.36 30.46 -20.72
C MET A 264 -7.94 30.03 -21.12
N THR A 265 -7.10 30.96 -21.57
CA THR A 265 -5.70 30.68 -21.90
C THR A 265 -4.88 30.30 -20.67
N ALA A 266 -5.11 30.95 -19.52
CA ALA A 266 -4.47 30.58 -18.26
C ALA A 266 -4.86 29.17 -17.79
N ILE A 267 -6.16 28.82 -17.87
CA ILE A 267 -6.64 27.46 -17.55
C ILE A 267 -6.03 26.44 -18.50
N ALA A 268 -5.95 26.75 -19.80
CA ALA A 268 -5.33 25.87 -20.79
C ALA A 268 -3.84 25.58 -20.45
N VAL A 269 -3.08 26.60 -20.04
CA VAL A 269 -1.68 26.43 -19.60
C VAL A 269 -1.59 25.50 -18.38
N VAL A 270 -2.43 25.70 -17.36
CA VAL A 270 -2.46 24.85 -16.17
C VAL A 270 -2.85 23.41 -16.52
N CYS A 271 -3.80 23.22 -17.42
CA CYS A 271 -4.26 21.90 -17.83
C CYS A 271 -3.24 21.14 -18.67
N VAL A 272 -2.60 21.81 -19.64
CA VAL A 272 -1.55 21.20 -20.48
C VAL A 272 -0.34 20.83 -19.65
N ALA A 273 0.00 21.63 -18.65
CA ALA A 273 1.13 21.37 -17.78
C ALA A 273 0.87 20.29 -16.72
N CYS A 274 -0.36 19.78 -16.56
CA CYS A 274 -0.69 18.86 -15.47
C CYS A 274 0.15 17.56 -15.57
N PRO A 275 1.07 17.28 -14.63
CA PRO A 275 2.06 16.20 -14.78
C PRO A 275 1.51 14.82 -14.40
N CYS A 276 0.28 14.51 -14.82
CA CYS A 276 -0.46 13.29 -14.44
C CYS A 276 0.33 12.01 -14.74
N ALA A 277 1.07 11.99 -15.86
CA ALA A 277 1.91 10.85 -16.25
C ALA A 277 3.19 10.73 -15.39
N LEU A 278 3.73 11.85 -14.91
CA LEU A 278 4.97 11.87 -14.12
C LEU A 278 4.78 11.19 -12.76
N GLY A 279 3.65 11.46 -12.09
CA GLY A 279 3.32 10.86 -10.80
C GLY A 279 3.03 9.35 -10.87
N LEU A 280 2.73 8.83 -12.06
CA LEU A 280 2.44 7.42 -12.32
C LEU A 280 3.65 6.62 -12.79
N ALA A 281 4.55 7.25 -13.55
CA ALA A 281 5.68 6.58 -14.18
C ALA A 281 6.57 5.84 -13.17
N THR A 282 6.97 6.53 -12.10
CA THR A 282 7.87 5.98 -11.07
C THR A 282 7.25 4.81 -10.28
N PRO A 283 6.06 4.93 -9.65
CA PRO A 283 5.49 3.81 -8.91
C PRO A 283 5.13 2.62 -9.81
N CYS A 284 4.72 2.85 -11.06
CA CYS A 284 4.41 1.76 -11.98
C CYS A 284 5.69 1.01 -12.40
N ALA A 285 6.77 1.73 -12.72
CA ALA A 285 8.05 1.12 -13.08
C ALA A 285 8.66 0.31 -11.92
N VAL A 286 8.67 0.88 -10.71
CA VAL A 286 9.17 0.19 -9.51
C VAL A 286 8.35 -1.05 -9.22
N MET A 287 7.02 -0.96 -9.31
CA MET A 287 6.12 -2.07 -9.01
C MET A 287 6.21 -3.22 -10.00
N VAL A 288 6.30 -2.93 -11.30
CA VAL A 288 6.52 -3.97 -12.32
C VAL A 288 7.92 -4.57 -12.16
N GLY A 289 8.93 -3.74 -11.86
CA GLY A 289 10.30 -4.19 -11.61
C GLY A 289 10.41 -5.13 -10.41
N THR A 290 9.78 -4.78 -9.28
CA THR A 290 9.78 -5.64 -8.09
C THR A 290 8.94 -6.90 -8.28
N GLY A 291 7.81 -6.83 -9.02
CA GLY A 291 6.99 -7.99 -9.35
C GLY A 291 7.72 -9.00 -10.25
N VAL A 292 8.43 -8.53 -11.28
CA VAL A 292 9.26 -9.38 -12.13
C VAL A 292 10.45 -9.94 -11.33
N GLY A 293 11.07 -9.14 -10.47
CA GLY A 293 12.12 -9.61 -9.54
C GLY A 293 11.64 -10.75 -8.65
N ALA A 294 10.47 -10.59 -8.01
CA ALA A 294 9.87 -11.60 -7.15
C ALA A 294 9.57 -12.91 -7.91
N SER A 295 9.08 -12.83 -9.15
CA SER A 295 8.85 -14.02 -9.99
C SER A 295 10.12 -14.80 -10.35
N ASN A 296 11.28 -14.15 -10.24
CA ASN A 296 12.61 -14.75 -10.43
C ASN A 296 13.34 -15.02 -9.11
N GLY A 297 12.65 -14.95 -7.96
CA GLY A 297 13.23 -15.21 -6.65
C GLY A 297 14.12 -14.09 -6.08
N LEU A 298 14.07 -12.88 -6.66
CA LEU A 298 14.82 -11.72 -6.21
C LEU A 298 13.90 -10.72 -5.48
N LEU A 299 14.00 -10.65 -4.16
CA LEU A 299 13.36 -9.60 -3.36
C LEU A 299 14.24 -8.34 -3.36
N ILE A 300 13.72 -7.27 -3.95
CA ILE A 300 14.38 -5.95 -4.00
C ILE A 300 13.83 -5.11 -2.85
N LYS A 301 14.73 -4.59 -2.01
CA LYS A 301 14.46 -3.68 -0.88
C LYS A 301 14.44 -2.22 -1.35
#